data_AF-A0A0D1EKK0-F1
#
_entry.id   AF-A0A0D1EKK0-F1
#
_cell.length_a   1.000
_cell.length_b   1.000
_cell.length_c   1.000
_cell.angle_alpha   90.00
_cell.angle_beta   90.00
_cell.angle_gamma   90.00
#
_symmetry.space_group_name_H-M   'P 1'
#
loop_
_entity.id
_entity.type
_entity.pdbx_description
1 polymer ?
#
loop_
_entity_poly.entity_id
_entity_poly.type
_entity_poly.pdbx_seq_one_letter_code
_entity_poly.pdbx_strand_id
1 'polypeptide(L)'
;MQAVRALHTDPTGDSPPDLLVLLRRAALECRASARLDTARACALFDPESKADEIARLLARALPQAMHVRPRFHATEASARSFDERWILAIADAIARRDIDSERFLLSRRTTPLGGTAISLLMRGFLDRLPREAHRRSELAVS
;
A
#
# COMPACT_ATOMS: atom_id res chain seq x y z
N MET A 1 -13.80 29.86 -17.21
CA MET A 1 -13.89 29.89 -15.73
C MET A 1 -13.06 28.74 -15.16
N GLN A 2 -11.77 28.97 -14.96
CA GLN A 2 -10.82 28.04 -14.32
C GLN A 2 -10.56 28.52 -12.89
N ALA A 3 -10.61 27.60 -11.93
CA ALA A 3 -9.62 27.46 -10.84
C ALA A 3 -10.17 26.48 -9.77
N VAL A 4 -9.95 25.18 -9.98
CA VAL A 4 -10.04 24.20 -8.88
C VAL A 4 -8.63 24.02 -8.35
N ARG A 5 -8.26 24.80 -7.32
CA ARG A 5 -7.02 24.59 -6.56
C ARG A 5 -7.21 24.95 -5.09
N ALA A 6 -7.43 23.92 -4.29
CA ALA A 6 -7.00 23.83 -2.90
C ALA A 6 -6.77 22.33 -2.65
N LEU A 7 -5.55 21.83 -2.83
CA LEU A 7 -4.55 21.73 -1.75
C LEU A 7 -5.07 20.91 -0.56
N HIS A 8 -5.43 19.65 -0.82
CA HIS A 8 -5.13 18.60 0.16
C HIS A 8 -3.60 18.39 0.06
N THR A 9 -2.86 19.14 0.86
CA THR A 9 -1.58 18.66 1.40
C THR A 9 -1.95 17.82 2.61
N ASP A 10 -1.76 16.51 2.49
CA ASP A 10 -2.00 15.55 3.56
C ASP A 10 -0.95 15.79 4.66
N PRO A 11 -1.34 16.14 5.91
CA PRO A 11 -0.40 16.49 6.96
C PRO A 11 0.23 15.28 7.67
N THR A 12 0.05 14.06 7.17
CA THR A 12 0.73 12.86 7.70
C THR A 12 1.93 12.50 6.83
N GLY A 13 3.01 13.25 7.04
CA GLY A 13 4.35 12.80 6.73
C GLY A 13 4.77 11.79 7.80
N ASP A 14 4.71 10.50 7.46
CA ASP A 14 5.54 9.41 8.01
C ASP A 14 4.99 8.03 7.58
N SER A 15 4.63 7.89 6.30
CA SER A 15 4.47 6.56 5.71
C SER A 15 5.56 6.37 4.66
N PRO A 16 6.26 5.22 4.65
CA PRO A 16 7.53 5.08 3.94
C PRO A 16 7.33 5.43 2.46
N PRO A 17 8.06 6.44 1.94
CA PRO A 17 7.94 6.86 0.55
C PRO A 17 8.11 5.67 -0.41
N ASP A 18 8.90 4.68 0.00
CA ASP A 18 9.15 3.43 -0.72
C ASP A 18 7.90 2.56 -0.94
N LEU A 19 6.94 2.53 0.00
CA LEU A 19 5.73 1.71 -0.11
C LEU A 19 4.89 2.11 -1.33
N LEU A 20 4.50 3.38 -1.40
CA LEU A 20 3.66 3.87 -2.49
C LEU A 20 4.43 3.95 -3.80
N VAL A 21 5.72 4.27 -3.79
CA VAL A 21 6.54 4.29 -5.01
C VAL A 21 6.59 2.90 -5.63
N LEU A 22 6.95 1.87 -4.84
CA LEU A 22 6.99 0.49 -5.31
C LEU A 22 5.61 0.00 -5.73
N LEU A 23 4.55 0.31 -4.99
CA LEU A 23 3.19 -0.13 -5.32
C LEU A 23 2.64 0.56 -6.58
N ARG A 24 2.87 1.87 -6.76
CA ARG A 24 2.49 2.59 -7.98
C ARG A 24 3.22 2.04 -9.21
N ARG A 25 4.52 1.78 -9.08
CA ARG A 25 5.33 1.14 -10.12
C ARG A 25 4.79 -0.26 -10.46
N ALA A 26 4.59 -1.10 -9.45
CA ALA A 26 4.05 -2.45 -9.62
C ALA A 26 2.65 -2.43 -10.25
N ALA A 27 1.78 -1.50 -9.83
CA ALA A 27 0.45 -1.33 -10.40
C ALA A 27 0.50 -0.89 -11.87
N LEU A 28 1.46 -0.04 -12.25
CA LEU A 28 1.70 0.35 -13.64
C LEU A 28 2.14 -0.86 -14.48
N GLU A 29 3.15 -1.60 -14.03
CA GLU A 29 3.68 -2.80 -14.69
C GLU A 29 2.59 -3.88 -14.85
N CYS A 30 1.70 -4.02 -13.85
CA CYS A 30 0.63 -5.01 -13.87
C CYS A 30 -0.58 -4.63 -14.76
N ARG A 31 -0.68 -3.40 -15.30
CA ARG A 31 -1.79 -3.02 -16.20
C ARG A 31 -1.82 -3.84 -17.50
N ALA A 32 -0.68 -4.38 -17.91
CA ALA A 32 -0.50 -5.18 -19.12
C ALA A 32 -0.38 -6.70 -18.86
N SER A 33 -0.41 -7.15 -17.60
CA SER A 33 -0.20 -8.56 -17.25
C SER A 33 -1.50 -9.28 -16.92
N ALA A 34 -1.53 -10.61 -17.11
CA ALA A 34 -2.67 -11.45 -16.76
C ALA A 34 -3.01 -11.31 -15.26
N ARG A 35 -4.30 -11.15 -14.95
CA ARG A 35 -4.80 -11.00 -13.57
C ARG A 35 -4.53 -12.30 -12.80
N LEU A 36 -3.90 -12.18 -11.62
CA LEU A 36 -3.69 -13.29 -10.70
C LEU A 36 -4.86 -13.31 -9.70
N ASP A 37 -5.44 -14.47 -9.43
CA ASP A 37 -6.44 -14.58 -8.37
C ASP A 37 -5.78 -14.42 -6.99
N THR A 38 -6.56 -13.95 -6.00
CA THR A 38 -6.05 -13.65 -4.65
C THR A 38 -5.53 -14.89 -3.93
N ALA A 39 -6.12 -16.07 -4.18
CA ALA A 39 -5.71 -17.33 -3.56
C ALA A 39 -4.33 -17.78 -4.06
N ARG A 40 -4.05 -17.62 -5.36
CA ARG A 40 -2.76 -17.81 -5.99
C ARG A 40 -1.74 -16.77 -5.52
N ALA A 41 -2.15 -15.53 -5.29
CA ALA A 41 -1.24 -14.52 -4.74
C ALA A 41 -0.73 -14.91 -3.34
N CYS A 42 -1.60 -15.46 -2.49
CA CYS A 42 -1.19 -16.00 -1.19
C CYS A 42 -0.39 -17.30 -1.32
N ALA A 43 -0.76 -18.21 -2.23
CA ALA A 43 -0.01 -19.45 -2.46
C ALA A 43 1.40 -19.20 -3.05
N LEU A 44 1.58 -18.10 -3.78
CA LEU A 44 2.86 -17.66 -4.34
C LEU A 44 3.63 -16.75 -3.38
N PHE A 45 3.11 -16.46 -2.19
CA PHE A 45 3.84 -15.70 -1.20
C PHE A 45 4.98 -16.56 -0.66
N ASP A 46 6.21 -16.23 -1.06
CA ASP A 46 7.43 -16.81 -0.54
C ASP A 46 7.97 -15.92 0.59
N PRO A 47 8.22 -16.45 1.80
CA PRO A 47 8.93 -15.75 2.86
C PRO A 47 10.29 -15.18 2.46
N GLU A 48 10.92 -15.60 1.36
CA GLU A 48 12.17 -15.01 0.86
C GLU A 48 11.95 -13.93 -0.22
N SER A 49 10.69 -13.64 -0.57
CA SER A 49 10.34 -12.63 -1.58
C SER A 49 10.92 -11.26 -1.21
N LYS A 50 11.38 -10.51 -2.20
CA LYS A 50 11.82 -9.12 -2.03
C LYS A 50 10.64 -8.15 -2.01
N ALA A 51 10.89 -6.93 -1.52
CA ALA A 51 9.87 -5.89 -1.42
C ALA A 51 9.17 -5.60 -2.76
N ASP A 52 9.90 -5.59 -3.87
CA ASP A 52 9.35 -5.36 -5.20
C ASP A 52 8.48 -6.53 -5.71
N GLU A 53 8.82 -7.77 -5.34
CA GLU A 53 8.02 -8.96 -5.65
C GLU A 53 6.70 -8.94 -4.90
N ILE A 54 6.72 -8.59 -3.61
CA ILE A 54 5.51 -8.46 -2.80
C ILE A 54 4.66 -7.29 -3.30
N ALA A 55 5.26 -6.17 -3.71
CA ALA A 55 4.54 -5.06 -4.33
C ALA A 55 3.78 -5.50 -5.60
N ARG A 56 4.40 -6.36 -6.43
CA ARG A 56 3.74 -6.95 -7.62
C ARG A 56 2.61 -7.90 -7.23
N LEU A 57 2.79 -8.72 -6.19
CA LEU A 57 1.71 -9.57 -5.67
C LEU A 57 0.54 -8.74 -5.16
N LEU A 58 0.78 -7.70 -4.37
CA LEU A 58 -0.24 -6.74 -3.90
C LEU A 58 -0.97 -6.07 -5.06
N ALA A 59 -0.24 -5.55 -6.05
CA ALA A 59 -0.82 -4.90 -7.21
C ALA A 59 -1.77 -5.81 -8.02
N ARG A 60 -1.48 -7.12 -8.06
CA ARG A 60 -2.33 -8.14 -8.69
C ARG A 60 -3.49 -8.57 -7.81
N ALA A 61 -3.28 -8.68 -6.50
CA ALA A 61 -4.28 -9.15 -5.54
C ALA A 61 -5.36 -8.10 -5.23
N LEU A 62 -5.00 -6.82 -5.13
CA LEU A 62 -5.93 -5.75 -4.73
C LEU A 62 -7.21 -5.67 -5.60
N PRO A 63 -7.15 -5.72 -6.95
CA PRO A 63 -8.36 -5.72 -7.78
C PRO A 63 -9.32 -6.90 -7.56
N GLN A 64 -8.83 -8.00 -6.97
CA GLN A 64 -9.62 -9.20 -6.68
C GLN A 64 -10.08 -9.25 -5.21
N ALA A 65 -9.27 -8.69 -4.31
CA ALA A 65 -9.55 -8.63 -2.87
C ALA A 65 -10.57 -7.54 -2.49
N MET A 66 -10.67 -6.49 -3.31
CA MET A 66 -11.49 -5.31 -3.01
C MET A 66 -12.87 -5.36 -3.68
N HIS A 67 -13.87 -4.73 -3.05
CA HIS A 67 -15.21 -4.58 -3.63
C HIS A 67 -15.22 -3.73 -4.91
N VAL A 68 -14.26 -2.81 -5.02
CA VAL A 68 -14.09 -1.90 -6.14
C VAL A 68 -12.64 -1.94 -6.58
N ARG A 69 -12.40 -1.86 -7.89
CA ARG A 69 -11.05 -1.84 -8.44
C ARG A 69 -10.27 -0.64 -7.88
N PRO A 70 -9.06 -0.85 -7.33
CA PRO A 70 -8.27 0.23 -6.73
C PRO A 70 -7.82 1.23 -7.79
N ARG A 71 -7.84 2.52 -7.44
CA ARG A 71 -7.31 3.61 -8.25
C ARG A 71 -5.91 3.99 -7.77
N PHE A 72 -4.92 3.74 -8.60
CA PHE A 72 -3.54 4.20 -8.40
C PHE A 72 -3.23 5.38 -9.32
N HIS A 73 -2.56 6.39 -8.77
CA HIS A 73 -1.99 7.47 -9.56
C HIS A 73 -0.62 7.08 -10.13
N ALA A 74 -0.08 7.90 -11.03
CA ALA A 74 1.29 7.73 -11.53
C ALA A 74 2.30 7.96 -10.39
N THR A 75 3.49 7.37 -10.51
CA THR A 75 4.58 7.49 -9.52
C THR A 75 4.87 8.94 -9.16
N GLU A 76 4.96 9.82 -10.16
CA GLU A 76 5.23 11.26 -10.03
C GLU A 76 4.05 12.10 -9.50
N ALA A 77 2.88 11.50 -9.28
CA ALA A 77 1.71 12.26 -8.84
C ALA A 77 1.85 12.70 -7.37
N SER A 78 1.81 14.02 -7.15
CA SER A 78 1.82 14.61 -5.81
C SER A 78 0.54 14.30 -5.02
N ALA A 79 -0.60 14.15 -5.70
CA ALA A 79 -1.86 13.80 -5.07
C ALA A 79 -1.99 12.30 -4.83
N ARG A 80 -2.62 11.93 -3.71
CA ARG A 80 -3.01 10.56 -3.38
C ARG A 80 -4.47 10.31 -3.73
N SER A 81 -4.77 9.14 -4.29
CA SER A 81 -6.15 8.65 -4.42
C SER A 81 -6.72 8.25 -3.05
N PHE A 82 -8.03 7.97 -2.98
CA PHE A 82 -8.63 7.43 -1.76
C PHE A 82 -8.13 5.99 -1.47
N ASP A 83 -7.84 5.18 -2.48
CA ASP A 83 -7.24 3.85 -2.30
C ASP A 83 -5.82 3.96 -1.75
N GLU A 84 -5.02 4.89 -2.26
CA GLU A 84 -3.64 5.10 -1.80
C GLU A 84 -3.60 5.54 -0.34
N ARG A 85 -4.47 6.50 0.06
CA ARG A 85 -4.60 6.89 1.48
C ARG A 85 -5.04 5.72 2.36
N TRP A 86 -5.96 4.91 1.89
CA TRP A 86 -6.44 3.74 2.63
C TRP A 86 -5.34 2.68 2.84
N ILE A 87 -4.50 2.44 1.83
CA ILE A 87 -3.34 1.53 1.95
C ILE A 87 -2.33 2.08 2.95
N LEU A 88 -2.04 3.39 2.92
CA LEU A 88 -1.16 4.02 3.91
C LEU A 88 -1.73 3.90 5.33
N ALA A 89 -3.04 4.08 5.51
CA ALA A 89 -3.69 3.94 6.81
C ALA A 89 -3.61 2.50 7.34
N ILE A 90 -3.73 1.49 6.48
CA ILE A 90 -3.50 0.09 6.86
C ILE A 90 -2.04 -0.13 7.26
N ALA A 91 -1.09 0.40 6.49
CA ALA A 91 0.34 0.28 6.81
C ALA A 91 0.68 0.89 8.17
N ASP A 92 0.14 2.08 8.45
CA ASP A 92 0.28 2.75 9.74
C ASP A 92 -0.34 1.93 10.90
N ALA A 93 -1.55 1.42 10.72
CA ALA A 93 -2.19 0.56 11.71
C ALA A 93 -1.37 -0.71 12.01
N ILE A 94 -0.83 -1.36 10.96
CA ILE A 94 0.06 -2.54 11.11
C ILE A 94 1.33 -2.16 11.86
N ALA A 95 1.98 -1.05 11.50
CA ALA A 95 3.22 -0.57 12.12
C ALA A 95 3.00 -0.25 13.61
N ARG A 96 1.87 0.35 13.96
CA ARG A 96 1.46 0.65 15.35
C ARG A 96 0.86 -0.54 16.10
N ARG A 97 0.76 -1.71 15.46
CA ARG A 97 0.07 -2.92 15.99
C ARG A 97 -1.36 -2.65 16.44
N ASP A 98 -2.04 -1.69 15.79
CA ASP A 98 -3.43 -1.33 16.04
C ASP A 98 -4.36 -2.27 15.25
N ILE A 99 -4.67 -3.41 15.87
CA ILE A 99 -5.44 -4.50 15.26
C ILE A 99 -6.89 -4.08 14.97
N ASP A 100 -7.49 -3.22 15.81
CA ASP A 100 -8.86 -2.75 15.60
C ASP A 100 -8.95 -1.81 14.41
N SER A 101 -8.02 -0.86 14.28
CA SER A 101 -7.95 0.01 13.11
C SER A 101 -7.66 -0.79 11.84
N GLU A 102 -6.73 -1.74 11.87
CA GLU A 102 -6.44 -2.61 10.73
C GLU A 102 -7.70 -3.38 10.29
N ARG A 103 -8.36 -4.05 11.23
CA ARG A 103 -9.57 -4.85 10.96
C ARG A 103 -10.69 -3.98 10.40
N PHE A 104 -10.92 -2.81 10.99
CA PHE A 104 -11.91 -1.85 10.52
C PHE A 104 -11.61 -1.36 9.10
N LEU A 105 -10.36 -0.99 8.81
CA LEU A 105 -9.98 -0.52 7.49
C LEU A 105 -10.14 -1.60 6.43
N LEU A 106 -9.71 -2.85 6.72
CA LEU A 106 -9.86 -3.97 5.81
C LEU A 106 -11.33 -4.29 5.53
N SER A 107 -12.16 -4.39 6.57
CA SER A 107 -13.58 -4.77 6.43
C SER A 107 -14.40 -3.76 5.63
N ARG A 108 -13.95 -2.50 5.52
CA ARG A 108 -14.67 -1.45 4.78
C ARG A 108 -14.46 -1.51 3.27
N ARG A 109 -13.46 -2.25 2.79
CA ARG A 109 -13.05 -2.20 1.37
C ARG A 109 -12.78 -3.55 0.74
N THR A 110 -12.59 -4.59 1.53
CA THR A 110 -12.22 -5.93 1.06
C THR A 110 -13.32 -6.94 1.36
N THR A 111 -13.38 -7.97 0.52
CA THR A 111 -14.13 -9.19 0.87
C THR A 111 -13.46 -9.87 2.08
N PRO A 112 -14.17 -10.71 2.86
CA PRO A 112 -13.56 -11.37 4.02
C PRO A 112 -12.27 -12.13 3.70
N LEU A 113 -12.26 -12.93 2.62
CA LEU A 113 -11.07 -13.65 2.15
C LEU A 113 -9.99 -12.69 1.62
N GLY A 114 -10.42 -11.63 0.92
CA GLY A 114 -9.52 -10.58 0.42
C GLY A 114 -8.80 -9.84 1.54
N GLY A 115 -9.48 -9.54 2.64
CA GLY A 115 -8.92 -8.82 3.79
C GLY A 115 -7.76 -9.58 4.43
N THR A 116 -7.91 -10.89 4.63
CA THR A 116 -6.84 -11.76 5.15
C THR A 116 -5.62 -11.76 4.22
N ALA A 117 -5.83 -11.91 2.91
CA ALA A 117 -4.76 -11.90 1.92
C ALA A 117 -4.00 -10.57 1.90
N ILE A 118 -4.73 -9.44 1.94
CA ILE A 118 -4.12 -8.10 1.96
C ILE A 118 -3.34 -7.88 3.26
N SER A 119 -3.88 -8.28 4.42
CA SER A 119 -3.16 -8.17 5.70
C SER A 119 -1.83 -8.92 5.67
N LEU A 120 -1.84 -10.18 5.20
CA LEU A 120 -0.63 -11.01 5.09
C LEU A 120 0.43 -10.34 4.18
N LEU A 121 0.03 -9.96 2.97
CA LEU A 121 0.94 -9.36 2.00
C LEU A 121 1.46 -8.00 2.47
N MET A 122 0.62 -7.18 3.13
CA MET A 122 1.04 -5.89 3.67
C MET A 122 2.08 -6.06 4.78
N ARG A 123 1.89 -7.00 5.71
CA ARG A 123 2.88 -7.31 6.76
C ARG A 123 4.21 -7.74 6.14
N GLY A 124 4.17 -8.70 5.21
CA GLY A 124 5.36 -9.16 4.50
C GLY A 124 6.06 -8.03 3.75
N PHE A 125 5.30 -7.13 3.12
CA PHE A 125 5.87 -5.99 2.41
C PHE A 125 6.57 -5.02 3.36
N LEU A 126 5.90 -4.62 4.45
CA LEU A 126 6.43 -3.69 5.44
C LEU A 126 7.68 -4.22 6.14
N ASP A 127 7.77 -5.53 6.37
CA ASP A 127 8.96 -6.17 6.96
C ASP A 127 10.20 -6.07 6.05
N ARG A 128 10.01 -5.89 4.74
CA ARG A 128 11.07 -5.86 3.73
C ARG A 128 11.31 -4.49 3.12
N LEU A 129 10.48 -3.51 3.44
CA LEU A 129 10.79 -2.14 3.10
C LEU A 129 12.08 -1.75 3.84
N PRO A 130 12.99 -1.01 3.17
CA PRO A 130 14.06 -0.34 3.86
C PRO A 130 13.41 0.44 5.00
N ARG A 131 13.74 0.11 6.24
CA ARG A 131 13.44 1.02 7.35
C ARG A 131 14.36 2.19 7.10
N GLU A 132 13.89 3.21 6.38
CA GLU A 132 14.53 4.51 6.43
C GLU A 132 14.60 4.84 7.90
N ALA A 133 15.83 4.77 8.43
CA ALA A 133 16.09 5.01 9.82
C ALA A 133 15.39 6.32 10.18
N HIS A 134 14.56 6.26 11.21
CA HIS A 134 13.86 7.38 11.84
C HIS A 134 14.87 8.36 12.49
N ARG A 135 16.00 8.63 11.83
CA ARG A 135 17.25 9.22 12.32
C ARG A 135 17.72 10.40 11.45
N ARG A 136 16.79 11.14 10.85
CA ARG A 136 17.08 12.49 10.30
C ARG A 136 16.53 13.63 11.16
N SER A 137 15.76 13.34 12.21
CA SER A 137 15.31 14.33 13.20
C SER A 137 16.36 14.61 14.30
N GLU A 138 17.33 13.73 14.55
CA GLU A 138 18.37 13.96 15.57
C GLU A 138 19.68 14.59 15.05
N LEU A 139 19.83 14.81 13.74
CA LEU A 139 21.05 15.38 13.15
C LEU A 139 20.89 16.83 12.65
N ALA A 140 19.74 17.47 12.93
CA ALA A 140 19.52 18.89 12.64
C ALA A 140 19.54 19.78 13.91
N VAL A 141 19.91 19.21 15.05
CA VAL A 141 20.16 19.95 16.30
C VAL A 141 21.54 19.55 16.84
N SER A 142 22.58 20.02 16.18
CA SER A 142 23.92 20.24 16.77
C SER A 142 24.58 21.40 16.06
#